data_AF-A0A200IF92-F1
#
_entry.id   AF-A0A200IF92-F1
#
_cell.length_a   1.000
_cell.length_b   1.000
_cell.length_c   1.000
_cell.angle_alpha   90.00
_cell.angle_beta   90.00
_cell.angle_gamma   90.00
#
_symmetry.space_group_name_H-M   'P 1'
#
loop_
_entity.id
_entity.type
_entity.pdbx_description
1 polymer ?
#
loop_
_entity_poly.entity_id
_entity_poly.type
_entity_poly.pdbx_seq_one_letter_code
_entity_poly.pdbx_strand_id
1 'polypeptide(L)' 'MPRKTKKGETLSYIKKVKPSLISHCVVYTAVDKAEDEGKYRNELVNVKGTKNVAETAKIVGAMLIYISTDYVFDVKK' A
#
# COMPACT_ATOMS: atom_id res chain seq x y z
N MET A 1 14.94 1.53 -1.24
CA MET A 1 13.74 1.81 -2.06
C MET A 1 12.64 0.80 -1.71
N PRO A 2 11.38 1.22 -1.49
CA PRO A 2 10.30 0.30 -1.16
C PRO A 2 10.09 -0.72 -2.29
N ARG A 3 10.04 -2.02 -1.93
CA ARG A 3 9.81 -3.10 -2.90
C ARG A 3 8.34 -3.09 -3.33
N LYS A 4 8.09 -3.22 -4.64
CA LYS A 4 6.75 -3.38 -5.20
C LYS A 4 6.17 -4.72 -4.74
N THR A 5 4.88 -4.76 -4.37
CA THR A 5 4.23 -6.04 -4.06
C THR A 5 3.78 -6.76 -5.33
N LYS A 6 3.74 -8.09 -5.29
CA LYS A 6 3.11 -8.92 -6.31
C LYS A 6 1.99 -9.71 -5.66
N LYS A 7 0.80 -9.70 -6.27
CA LYS A 7 -0.42 -10.31 -5.72
C LYS A 7 -0.21 -11.75 -5.21
N GLY A 8 0.41 -12.61 -6.00
CA GLY A 8 0.66 -14.01 -5.62
C GLY A 8 1.62 -14.17 -4.44
N GLU A 9 2.72 -13.40 -4.43
CA GLU A 9 3.72 -13.42 -3.36
C GLU A 9 3.14 -12.88 -2.05
N THR A 10 2.40 -11.78 -2.11
CA THR A 10 1.69 -11.18 -0.96
C THR A 10 0.69 -12.16 -0.36
N LEU A 11 -0.13 -12.80 -1.21
CA LEU A 11 -1.09 -13.80 -0.77
C LEU A 11 -0.42 -14.99 -0.09
N SER A 12 0.63 -15.54 -0.73
CA SER A 12 1.38 -16.68 -0.20
C SER A 12 1.99 -16.36 1.18
N TYR A 13 2.64 -15.19 1.29
CA TYR A 13 3.28 -14.78 2.53
C TYR A 13 2.27 -14.55 3.66
N ILE A 14 1.22 -13.77 3.43
CA ILE A 14 0.23 -13.47 4.47
C ILE A 14 -0.57 -14.72 4.86
N LYS A 15 -0.90 -15.63 3.92
CA LYS A 15 -1.50 -16.93 4.25
C LYS A 15 -0.60 -17.81 5.11
N LYS A 16 0.72 -17.74 4.90
CA LYS A 16 1.70 -18.48 5.70
C LYS A 16 1.80 -17.92 7.11
N VAL A 17 1.83 -16.58 7.25
CA VAL A 17 1.95 -15.91 8.55
C VAL A 17 0.65 -15.92 9.36
N LYS A 18 -0.51 -15.89 8.68
CA LYS A 18 -1.86 -15.80 9.28
C LYS A 18 -1.97 -14.70 10.36
N PRO A 19 -1.65 -13.43 10.03
CA PRO A 19 -1.74 -12.36 11.01
C PRO A 19 -3.19 -12.05 11.37
N SER A 20 -3.43 -11.62 12.61
CA SER A 20 -4.69 -11.00 13.03
C SER A 20 -4.74 -9.50 12.67
N LEU A 21 -3.58 -8.86 12.57
CA LEU A 21 -3.40 -7.44 12.24
C LEU A 21 -2.25 -7.25 11.24
N ILE A 22 -2.47 -6.40 10.25
CA ILE A 22 -1.47 -5.91 9.31
C ILE A 22 -1.37 -4.39 9.45
N SER A 23 -0.17 -3.90 9.78
CA SER A 23 0.15 -2.46 9.75
C SER A 23 0.86 -2.13 8.44
N HIS A 24 0.16 -1.50 7.50
CA HIS A 24 0.69 -1.18 6.18
C HIS A 24 1.33 0.21 6.17
N CYS A 25 2.63 0.24 6.44
CA CYS A 25 3.42 1.47 6.54
C CYS A 25 4.30 1.75 5.30
N VAL A 26 4.19 0.93 4.24
CA VAL A 26 5.03 1.08 3.04
C VAL A 26 4.30 1.93 1.99
N VAL A 27 4.81 3.15 1.79
CA VAL A 27 4.25 4.18 0.91
C VAL A 27 5.40 4.86 0.15
N TYR A 28 5.14 5.33 -1.06
CA TYR A 28 6.00 6.25 -1.81
C TYR A 28 5.73 7.68 -1.33
N THR A 29 6.74 8.35 -0.79
CA THR A 29 6.60 9.64 -0.08
C THR A 29 7.35 10.80 -0.73
N ALA A 30 8.02 10.59 -1.87
CA ALA A 30 8.69 11.68 -2.59
C ALA A 30 7.67 12.49 -3.39
N VAL A 31 6.91 13.35 -2.70
CA VAL A 31 5.75 14.10 -3.22
C VAL A 31 6.10 14.90 -4.48
N ASP A 32 7.20 15.65 -4.49
CA ASP A 32 7.59 16.48 -5.63
C ASP A 32 7.77 15.68 -6.92
N LYS A 33 8.16 14.41 -6.78
CA LYS A 33 8.39 13.50 -7.92
C LYS A 33 7.15 12.70 -8.26
N ALA A 34 6.15 12.66 -7.38
CA ALA A 34 5.01 11.74 -7.47
C ALA A 34 4.09 12.01 -8.67
N GLU A 35 4.11 13.22 -9.23
CA GLU A 35 3.30 13.60 -10.39
C GLU A 35 4.04 13.42 -11.73
N ASP A 36 5.38 13.40 -11.71
CA ASP A 36 6.23 13.32 -12.91
C ASP A 36 7.05 12.02 -12.95
N GLU A 37 8.37 12.12 -12.78
CA GLU A 37 9.33 11.01 -12.88
C GLU A 37 9.04 9.84 -11.92
N GLY A 38 8.36 10.14 -10.82
CA GLY A 38 7.96 9.20 -9.78
C GLY A 38 6.56 8.62 -9.98
N LYS A 39 5.74 9.11 -10.90
CA LYS A 39 4.32 8.75 -11.04
C LYS A 39 4.06 7.25 -11.12
N TYR A 40 4.76 6.57 -12.02
CA TYR A 40 4.62 5.11 -12.16
C TYR A 40 5.00 4.35 -10.87
N ARG A 41 5.99 4.85 -10.12
CA ARG A 41 6.41 4.24 -8.85
C ARG A 41 5.41 4.54 -7.74
N ASN A 42 4.91 5.78 -7.69
CA ASN A 42 3.84 6.21 -6.80
C ASN A 42 2.62 5.30 -6.95
N GLU A 43 2.09 5.15 -8.16
CA GLU A 43 0.93 4.29 -8.44
C GLU A 43 1.18 2.83 -8.04
N LEU A 44 2.35 2.28 -8.34
CA LEU A 44 2.67 0.89 -8.02
C LEU A 44 2.75 0.61 -6.52
N VAL A 45 3.23 1.56 -5.72
CA VAL A 45 3.37 1.38 -4.28
C VAL A 45 2.07 1.76 -3.57
N ASN A 46 1.56 2.97 -3.82
CA ASN A 46 0.47 3.56 -3.04
C ASN A 46 -0.90 3.02 -3.44
N VAL A 47 -1.07 2.63 -4.71
CA VAL A 47 -2.34 2.10 -5.22
C VAL A 47 -2.28 0.59 -5.34
N LYS A 48 -1.46 0.06 -6.26
CA LYS A 48 -1.40 -1.38 -6.54
C LYS A 48 -0.85 -2.17 -5.35
N GLY A 49 0.16 -1.61 -4.67
CA GLY A 49 0.78 -2.19 -3.49
C GLY A 49 -0.22 -2.41 -2.38
N THR A 50 -0.90 -1.33 -1.99
CA THR A 50 -1.98 -1.31 -1.00
C THR A 50 -3.11 -2.26 -1.36
N LYS A 51 -3.57 -2.26 -2.62
CA LYS A 51 -4.65 -3.15 -3.09
C LYS A 51 -4.31 -4.63 -2.87
N ASN A 52 -3.08 -5.06 -3.19
CA ASN A 52 -2.67 -6.45 -2.99
C ASN A 52 -2.72 -6.85 -1.50
N VAL A 53 -2.31 -5.95 -0.60
CA VAL A 53 -2.35 -6.20 0.85
C VAL A 53 -3.79 -6.23 1.36
N ALA A 54 -4.62 -5.27 0.95
CA ALA A 54 -6.03 -5.19 1.34
C ALA A 54 -6.86 -6.39 0.90
N GLU A 55 -6.72 -6.81 -0.36
CA GLU A 55 -7.39 -8.02 -0.86
C GLU A 55 -6.96 -9.26 -0.08
N THR A 56 -5.66 -9.36 0.24
CA THR A 56 -5.13 -10.50 0.98
C THR A 56 -5.56 -10.50 2.45
N ALA A 57 -5.55 -9.34 3.11
CA ALA A 57 -6.04 -9.17 4.47
C ALA A 57 -7.49 -9.64 4.59
N LYS A 58 -8.34 -9.24 3.63
CA LYS A 58 -9.74 -9.70 3.53
C LYS A 58 -9.84 -11.22 3.39
N ILE A 59 -9.02 -11.84 2.55
CA ILE A 59 -9.01 -13.30 2.35
C ILE A 59 -8.69 -14.06 3.64
N VAL A 60 -7.77 -13.55 4.46
CA VAL A 60 -7.34 -14.22 5.69
C VAL A 60 -8.10 -13.77 6.95
N GLY A 61 -9.01 -12.80 6.82
CA GLY A 61 -9.74 -12.23 7.95
C GLY A 61 -8.89 -11.35 8.88
N ALA A 62 -7.81 -10.75 8.36
CA ALA A 62 -6.94 -9.87 9.14
C ALA A 62 -7.48 -8.43 9.16
N MET A 63 -7.36 -7.77 10.30
CA MET A 63 -7.51 -6.31 10.38
C MET A 63 -6.36 -5.64 9.61
N LEU A 64 -6.67 -4.61 8.82
CA LEU A 64 -5.67 -3.83 8.09
C LEU A 64 -5.71 -2.39 8.57
N ILE A 65 -4.58 -1.89 9.07
CA ILE A 65 -4.35 -0.48 9.32
C ILE A 65 -3.56 0.07 8.14
N TYR A 66 -4.15 1.02 7.42
CA TYR A 66 -3.52 1.73 6.31
C TYR A 66 -3.20 3.16 6.72
N ILE A 67 -1.93 3.54 6.67
CA ILE A 67 -1.51 4.92 6.95
C ILE A 67 -1.62 5.74 5.66
N SER A 68 -2.51 6.73 5.68
CA SER A 68 -2.73 7.66 4.57
C SER A 68 -2.11 9.03 4.86
N THR A 69 -2.56 10.06 4.17
CA THR A 69 -2.06 11.44 4.27
C THR A 69 -3.22 12.42 4.18
N ASP A 70 -3.06 13.58 4.79
CA ASP A 70 -3.91 14.76 4.64
C ASP A 70 -3.92 15.34 3.21
N TYR A 71 -2.97 14.97 2.35
CA TYR A 71 -2.93 15.36 0.93
C TYR A 71 -4.10 14.82 0.10
N VAL A 72 -4.96 13.98 0.70
CA VAL A 72 -6.25 13.57 0.09
C VAL A 72 -7.28 14.70 0.05
N PHE A 73 -7.04 15.81 0.74
CA PHE A 73 -7.92 16.97 0.79
C PHE A 73 -7.37 18.13 -0.02
N ASP A 74 -8.22 18.76 -0.82
CA ASP A 74 -7.93 20.08 -1.40
C ASP A 74 -7.99 21.13 -0.29
N VAL A 75 -6.85 21.73 0.03
CA VAL A 75 -6.82 22.94 0.86
C VAL A 75 -7.28 24.13 0.01
N LYS A 76 -8.58 24.44 0.07
CA LYS A 76 -9.07 25.73 -0.41
C LYS A 76 -8.40 26.84 0.41
N LYS A 77 -7.62 27.69 -0.25
CA LYS A 77 -7.24 29.00 0.28
C LYS A 77 -8.44 29.93 0.25
#